data_AF-A0A7G8F0V6-F1
#
_entry.id   AF-A0A7G8F0V6-F1
#
_cell.length_a   1.000
_cell.length_b   1.000
_cell.length_c   1.000
_cell.angle_alpha   90.00
_cell.angle_beta   90.00
_cell.angle_gamma   90.00
#
_symmetry.space_group_name_H-M   'P 1'
#
loop_
_entity.id
_entity.type
_entity.pdbx_description
1 polymer ?
#
loop_
_entity_poly.entity_id
_entity_poly.type
_entity_poly.pdbx_seq_one_letter_code
_entity_poly.pdbx_strand_id
1 'polypeptide(L)'
;MDSTSSEMAQTVVIPGISGPQQQRLLDVLIQQADVDAIWLFGSRAMGREGPGSDIDLCVDAARLSHQERLRLMAAIDDLLLPWTVDLALRHELPPDLLSHVQRVGRCLWTRTK
;
A
#
# COMPACT_ATOMS: atom_id res chain seq x y z
N MET A 1 -2.66 26.89 15.39
CA MET A 1 -1.33 26.56 14.86
C MET A 1 -1.32 25.06 14.69
N ASP A 2 -1.75 24.57 13.53
CA ASP A 2 -1.42 23.22 13.11
C ASP A 2 -1.06 23.33 11.64
N SER A 3 0.25 23.18 11.41
CA SER A 3 0.86 23.16 10.11
C SER A 3 0.30 21.97 9.34
N THR A 4 -0.77 22.21 8.59
CA THR A 4 -1.15 21.38 7.46
C THR A 4 -0.11 21.61 6.39
N SER A 5 1.07 21.00 6.59
CA SER A 5 2.09 20.88 5.57
C SER A 5 1.47 20.08 4.44
N SER A 6 1.11 20.84 3.41
CA SER A 6 0.75 20.40 2.08
C SER A 6 1.92 19.62 1.48
N GLU A 7 2.06 18.34 1.83
CA GLU A 7 2.88 17.41 1.05
C GLU A 7 2.02 16.91 -0.12
N MET A 8 2.43 17.36 -1.31
CA MET A 8 1.94 16.99 -2.64
C MET A 8 1.22 15.64 -2.65
N ALA A 9 -0.12 15.69 -2.58
CA ALA A 9 -0.96 14.53 -2.80
C ALA A 9 -0.73 14.06 -4.25
N GLN A 10 0.19 13.12 -4.44
CA GLN A 10 0.21 12.34 -5.65
C GLN A 10 -1.11 11.56 -5.64
N THR A 11 -2.05 11.98 -6.48
CA THR A 11 -3.32 11.30 -6.69
C THR A 11 -3.04 9.96 -7.36
N VAL A 12 -2.55 9.00 -6.59
CA VAL A 12 -2.33 7.65 -7.11
C VAL A 12 -3.59 6.84 -6.85
N VAL A 13 -4.30 6.58 -7.95
CA VAL A 13 -5.58 5.88 -7.95
C VAL A 13 -5.32 4.38 -8.03
N ILE A 14 -5.79 3.63 -7.03
CA ILE A 14 -5.94 2.18 -7.10
C ILE A 14 -7.18 1.87 -7.98
N PRO A 15 -7.02 1.31 -9.19
CA PRO A 15 -8.14 1.05 -10.09
C PRO A 15 -9.19 0.15 -9.43
N GLY A 16 -10.48 0.45 -9.64
CA GLY A 16 -11.59 -0.35 -9.12
C GLY A 16 -11.86 -0.20 -7.61
N ILE A 17 -11.34 0.84 -6.96
CA ILE A 17 -11.63 1.17 -5.54
C ILE A 17 -12.16 2.61 -5.48
N SER A 18 -13.06 2.93 -4.54
CA SER A 18 -13.49 4.32 -4.36
C SER A 18 -12.40 5.19 -3.71
N GLY A 19 -12.30 6.46 -4.10
CA GLY A 19 -11.31 7.40 -3.55
C GLY A 19 -11.28 7.44 -2.01
N PRO A 20 -12.42 7.53 -1.30
CA PRO A 20 -12.43 7.50 0.16
C PRO A 20 -11.87 6.21 0.78
N GLN A 21 -12.10 5.05 0.17
CA GLN A 21 -11.59 3.77 0.68
C GLN A 21 -10.08 3.64 0.45
N GLN A 22 -9.59 4.08 -0.72
CA GLN A 22 -8.17 4.13 -1.01
C GLN A 22 -7.43 5.05 -0.02
N GLN A 23 -8.01 6.23 0.24
CA GLN A 23 -7.40 7.19 1.17
C GLN A 23 -7.27 6.60 2.57
N ARG A 24 -8.33 5.98 3.11
CA ARG A 24 -8.27 5.32 4.43
C ARG A 24 -7.21 4.23 4.49
N LEU A 25 -7.08 3.42 3.44
CA LEU A 25 -6.06 2.38 3.36
C LEU A 25 -4.65 2.98 3.38
N LEU A 26 -4.41 4.01 2.55
CA LEU A 26 -3.13 4.72 2.52
C LEU A 26 -2.83 5.40 3.86
N ASP A 27 -3.80 6.03 4.49
CA ASP A 27 -3.63 6.70 5.79
C ASP A 27 -3.14 5.70 6.86
N VAL A 28 -3.74 4.52 6.94
CA VAL A 28 -3.32 3.46 7.88
C VAL A 28 -1.87 3.01 7.63
N LEU A 29 -1.48 2.86 6.37
CA LEU A 29 -0.13 2.45 5.97
C LEU A 29 0.90 3.55 6.26
N ILE A 30 0.58 4.81 5.94
CA ILE A 30 1.48 5.96 6.07
C ILE A 30 1.70 6.38 7.53
N GLN A 31 0.70 6.17 8.39
CA GLN A 31 0.82 6.42 9.83
C GLN A 31 1.88 5.55 10.53
N GLN A 32 2.36 4.49 9.88
CA GLN A 32 3.45 3.68 10.42
C GLN A 32 4.82 4.36 10.20
N ALA A 33 5.59 4.53 11.27
CA ALA A 33 6.86 5.26 11.26
C ALA A 33 7.94 4.62 10.36
N ASP A 34 7.88 3.30 10.17
CA ASP A 34 8.91 2.52 9.45
C ASP A 34 8.54 2.14 8.01
N VAL A 35 7.50 2.74 7.44
CA VAL A 35 7.17 2.60 6.01
C VAL A 35 7.89 3.68 5.20
N ASP A 36 8.71 3.27 4.24
CA ASP A 36 9.49 4.16 3.36
C ASP A 36 8.83 4.32 1.97
N ALA A 37 8.15 3.28 1.46
CA ALA A 37 7.40 3.34 0.21
C ALA A 37 6.26 2.31 0.15
N ILE A 38 5.21 2.62 -0.61
CA ILE A 38 4.06 1.74 -0.85
C ILE A 38 3.86 1.62 -2.37
N TRP A 39 3.80 0.39 -2.86
CA TRP A 39 3.65 0.06 -4.28
C TRP A 39 2.43 -0.82 -4.48
N LEU A 40 1.57 -0.47 -5.44
CA LEU A 40 0.54 -1.36 -5.94
C LEU A 40 1.15 -2.29 -6.98
N PHE A 41 0.87 -3.59 -6.92
CA PHE A 41 1.22 -4.53 -7.97
C PHE A 41 0.01 -5.40 -8.35
N GLY A 42 0.26 -6.51 -9.04
CA GLY A 42 -0.80 -7.48 -9.36
C GLY A 42 -1.83 -6.95 -10.37
N SER A 43 -3.06 -7.46 -10.24
CA SER A 43 -4.11 -7.26 -11.25
C SER A 43 -4.48 -5.79 -11.44
N ARG A 44 -4.64 -5.06 -10.33
CA ARG A 44 -4.99 -3.63 -10.31
C ARG A 44 -3.88 -2.74 -10.86
N ALA A 45 -2.61 -3.06 -10.62
CA ALA A 45 -1.50 -2.33 -11.24
C ALA A 45 -1.45 -2.51 -12.77
N MET A 46 -1.93 -3.65 -13.27
CA MET A 46 -1.99 -3.96 -14.70
C MET A 46 -3.29 -3.51 -15.39
N GLY A 47 -4.29 -3.02 -14.66
CA GLY A 47 -5.60 -2.69 -15.21
C GLY A 47 -6.42 -3.92 -15.63
N ARG A 48 -6.17 -5.07 -15.00
CA ARG A 48 -6.79 -6.37 -15.29
C ARG A 48 -7.66 -6.85 -14.13
N GLU A 49 -8.02 -5.96 -13.21
CA GLU A 49 -8.87 -6.26 -12.08
C GLU A 49 -10.31 -6.59 -12.51
N GLY A 50 -10.89 -7.59 -11.84
CA GLY A 50 -12.32 -7.90 -11.91
C GLY A 50 -13.07 -7.45 -10.66
N PRO A 51 -14.40 -7.59 -10.64
CA PRO A 51 -15.18 -7.42 -9.41
C PRO A 51 -14.64 -8.36 -8.32
N GLY A 52 -14.24 -7.81 -7.19
CA GLY A 52 -13.71 -8.57 -6.06
C GLY A 52 -12.22 -8.91 -6.12
N SER A 53 -11.46 -8.44 -7.11
CA SER A 53 -10.00 -8.64 -7.12
C SER A 53 -9.33 -8.06 -5.87
N ASP A 54 -8.33 -8.77 -5.37
CA ASP A 54 -7.56 -8.36 -4.20
C ASP A 54 -6.76 -7.06 -4.46
N ILE A 55 -6.26 -6.47 -3.38
CA ILE A 55 -5.42 -5.28 -3.39
C ILE A 55 -4.00 -5.70 -3.03
N ASP A 56 -3.20 -5.99 -4.03
CA ASP A 56 -1.80 -6.41 -3.87
C ASP A 56 -0.89 -5.21 -3.58
N LEU A 57 -0.38 -5.10 -2.36
CA LEU A 57 0.51 -4.03 -1.93
C LEU A 57 1.89 -4.54 -1.55
N CYS A 58 2.93 -3.97 -2.14
CA CYS A 58 4.31 -4.18 -1.77
C CYS A 58 4.79 -2.97 -0.96
N VAL A 59 5.16 -3.20 0.30
CA VAL A 59 5.60 -2.15 1.23
C VAL A 59 7.09 -2.26 1.46
N ASP A 60 7.81 -1.16 1.23
CA ASP A 60 9.20 -1.02 1.66
C ASP A 60 9.21 -0.55 3.11
N ALA A 61 9.43 -1.50 4.02
CA ALA A 61 9.43 -1.27 5.46
C ALA A 61 10.42 -2.21 6.16
N ALA A 62 11.69 -2.13 5.77
CA ALA A 62 12.74 -3.02 6.28
C ALA A 62 12.96 -2.94 7.80
N ARG A 63 12.49 -1.87 8.45
CA ARG A 63 12.59 -1.65 9.89
C ARG A 63 11.34 -2.06 10.67
N LEU A 64 10.26 -2.44 9.98
CA LEU A 64 9.00 -2.84 10.60
C LEU A 64 9.20 -4.12 11.41
N SER A 65 8.94 -4.05 12.72
CA SER A 65 8.95 -5.24 13.57
C SER A 65 7.77 -6.16 13.26
N HIS A 66 7.87 -7.43 13.65
CA HIS A 66 6.76 -8.38 13.52
C HIS A 66 5.50 -7.89 14.26
N GLN A 67 5.66 -7.27 15.43
CA GLN A 67 4.53 -6.76 16.20
C GLN A 67 3.84 -5.58 15.49
N GLU A 68 4.61 -4.67 14.89
CA GLU A 68 4.07 -3.56 14.11
C GLU A 68 3.38 -4.05 12.84
N ARG A 69 3.95 -5.06 12.17
CA ARG A 69 3.29 -5.74 11.04
C ARG A 69 1.92 -6.29 11.43
N LEU A 70 1.83 -6.99 12.57
CA LEU A 70 0.54 -7.52 13.05
C LEU A 70 -0.46 -6.41 13.38
N ARG A 71 -0.03 -5.32 14.02
CA ARG A 71 -0.89 -4.16 14.28
C ARG A 71 -1.36 -3.49 12.99
N LEU A 72 -0.48 -3.38 12.01
CA LEU A 72 -0.81 -2.82 10.70
C LEU A 72 -1.85 -3.68 9.98
N MET A 73 -1.67 -5.01 9.96
CA MET A 73 -2.64 -5.93 9.39
C MET A 73 -4.01 -5.83 10.09
N ALA A 74 -4.03 -5.80 11.42
CA ALA A 74 -5.26 -5.61 12.18
C ALA A 74 -5.94 -4.25 11.88
N ALA A 75 -5.17 -3.17 11.77
CA ALA A 75 -5.70 -1.86 11.42
C ALA A 75 -6.27 -1.81 9.99
N ILE A 76 -5.71 -2.58 9.06
CA ILE A 76 -6.24 -2.74 7.70
C ILE A 76 -7.56 -3.53 7.75
N ASP A 77 -7.62 -4.63 8.52
CA ASP A 77 -8.84 -5.42 8.69
C ASP A 77 -9.98 -4.58 9.30
N ASP A 78 -9.67 -3.70 10.26
CA ASP A 78 -10.62 -2.78 10.89
C ASP A 78 -11.20 -1.72 9.92
N LEU A 79 -10.61 -1.54 8.73
CA LEU A 79 -11.20 -0.70 7.69
C LEU A 79 -12.45 -1.33 7.06
N LEU A 80 -12.68 -2.63 7.27
CA LEU A 80 -13.82 -3.39 6.75
C LEU A 80 -14.01 -3.19 5.25
N LEU A 81 -12.89 -3.21 4.51
CA LEU A 81 -12.90 -3.07 3.06
C LEU A 81 -13.60 -4.29 2.43
N PRO A 82 -14.36 -4.08 1.34
CA PRO A 82 -15.03 -5.18 0.64
C PRO A 82 -14.06 -6.03 -0.21
N TRP A 83 -12.78 -5.67 -0.24
CA TRP A 83 -11.71 -6.40 -0.94
C TRP A 83 -10.63 -6.82 0.07
N THR A 84 -10.02 -7.97 -0.17
CA THR A 84 -8.83 -8.41 0.56
C THR A 84 -7.67 -7.48 0.26
N VAL A 85 -6.84 -7.21 1.26
CA VAL A 85 -5.59 -6.48 1.09
C VAL A 85 -4.44 -7.46 1.36
N ASP A 86 -3.68 -7.76 0.30
CA ASP A 86 -2.51 -8.62 0.39
C ASP A 86 -1.27 -7.75 0.56
N LEU A 87 -0.73 -7.74 1.79
CA LEU A 87 0.45 -6.95 2.14
C LEU A 87 1.71 -7.80 2.09
N ALA A 88 2.59 -7.46 1.16
CA ALA A 88 3.89 -8.08 1.01
C ALA A 88 5.01 -7.10 1.41
N LEU A 89 5.96 -7.57 2.21
CA LEU A 89 7.14 -6.78 2.57
C LEU A 89 8.21 -6.93 1.49
N ARG A 90 8.71 -5.81 0.96
CA ARG A 90 9.65 -5.80 -0.16
C ARG A 90 10.90 -6.66 0.08
N HIS A 91 11.39 -6.70 1.31
CA HIS A 91 12.58 -7.47 1.69
C HIS A 91 12.33 -8.97 1.88
N GLU A 92 11.06 -9.40 1.92
CA GLU A 92 10.65 -10.82 2.00
C GLU A 92 10.26 -11.39 0.63
N LEU A 93 10.15 -10.53 -0.40
CA LEU A 93 9.71 -10.95 -1.73
C LEU A 93 10.76 -11.84 -2.42
N PRO A 94 10.35 -12.95 -3.06
CA PRO A 94 11.23 -13.71 -3.91
C PRO A 94 11.66 -12.86 -5.14
N PRO A 95 12.85 -13.12 -5.72
CA PRO A 95 13.40 -12.31 -6.82
C PRO A 95 12.46 -12.12 -8.02
N ASP A 96 11.71 -13.15 -8.39
CA ASP A 96 10.77 -13.11 -9.52
C ASP A 96 9.61 -12.14 -9.25
N LEU A 97 9.09 -12.16 -8.02
CA LEU A 97 8.00 -11.26 -7.61
C LEU A 97 8.51 -9.83 -7.44
N LEU A 98 9.73 -9.64 -6.90
CA LEU A 98 10.37 -8.33 -6.85
C LEU A 98 10.56 -7.75 -8.27
N SER A 99 11.01 -8.56 -9.23
CA SER A 99 11.14 -8.16 -10.64
C SER A 99 9.79 -7.80 -11.26
N HIS A 100 8.73 -8.52 -10.90
CA HIS A 100 7.37 -8.20 -11.32
C HIS A 100 6.92 -6.84 -10.76
N VAL A 101 7.09 -6.60 -9.45
CA VAL A 101 6.79 -5.30 -8.81
C VAL A 101 7.59 -4.17 -9.48
N GLN A 102 8.86 -4.38 -9.81
CA GLN A 102 9.66 -3.37 -10.52
C GLN A 102 9.16 -3.09 -11.94
N ARG A 103 8.65 -4.11 -12.64
CA ARG A 103 8.21 -3.98 -14.04
C ARG A 103 6.82 -3.38 -14.19
N VAL A 104 5.87 -3.76 -13.33
CA VAL A 104 4.46 -3.36 -13.46
C VAL A 104 3.92 -2.59 -12.27
N GLY A 105 4.68 -2.53 -11.17
CA GLY A 105 4.23 -1.88 -9.95
C GLY A 105 4.04 -0.38 -10.15
N ARG A 106 3.04 0.16 -9.47
CA ARG A 106 2.74 1.59 -9.44
C ARG A 106 3.03 2.10 -8.04
N CYS A 107 3.96 3.04 -7.93
CA CYS A 107 4.25 3.68 -6.65
C CYS A 107 3.02 4.48 -6.20
N LEU A 108 2.45 4.14 -5.04
CA LEU A 108 1.34 4.86 -4.43
C LEU A 108 1.81 5.99 -3.52
N TRP A 109 2.92 5.77 -2.83
CA TRP A 109 3.47 6.73 -1.87
C TRP A 109 4.94 6.44 -1.60
N THR A 110 5.71 7.50 -1.35
CA THR A 110 7.08 7.42 -0.83
C THR A 110 7.27 8.46 0.26
N ARG A 111 8.00 8.10 1.31
CA ARG A 111 8.41 9.05 2.34
C ARG A 111 9.35 10.10 1.73
N THR A 112 8.97 11.37 1.79
CA THR A 112 9.89 12.46 1.52
C THR A 112 10.96 12.46 2.62
N LYS A 113 12.24 12.42 2.24
CA LYS A 113 13.36 12.54 3.19
C LYS A 113 13.64 14.00 3.53
#